data_AF-A0A5J5QNU8-F1
#
_entry.id   AF-A0A5J5QNU8-F1
#
_cell.length_a   1.000
_cell.length_b   1.000
_cell.length_c   1.000
_cell.angle_alpha   90.00
_cell.angle_beta   90.00
_cell.angle_gamma   90.00
#
_symmetry.space_group_name_H-M   'P 1'
#
loop_
_entity.id
_entity.type
_entity.pdbx_description
1 polymer ?
#
loop_
_entity_poly.entity_id
_entity_poly.type
_entity_poly.pdbx_seq_one_letter_code
_entity_poly.pdbx_strand_id
1 'polypeptide(L)'
;MQRVKALIKARHSFQTLRFLSHQRCFSAQPNYAPYNDFQDQVLVEGRAKSRAAILNRPFALNSLTTSMASRLKKLYESWEENPDIGFVIMKGNGRAFCSGVDAVALYHLLNEGKVEDCKRFFETLYKFVYLQGTYLKPHVAILDGITMGCGGGISLPGMFHLVTDKTVFAHPEAQLGFHPDSGASFYLSRLPGYLGECLALTGEKLNGVEMIACGLATHYCLNARLSWVEECLGNMMNDDPTVIESSLAQYGDLVYPDRSSILHRIETIDKCFCHDTIEEIIDSLENGAAGAYDDWCRTVLRKMKEASPLSLKVTLRSIREGRFQSLDQCLAREYRMSLAAISKQVSNDFSEGVRARLVDKDFAPKWDPPRVEEVSKDMVEYYFTPLGELEPELLLPTALREPYI
;
A
#
# COMPACT_ATOMS: atom_id res chain seq x y z
N MET A 1 42.00 11.68 73.70
CA MET A 1 42.06 12.64 74.83
C MET A 1 41.99 14.05 74.26
N GLN A 2 41.13 14.88 74.87
CA GLN A 2 41.10 16.37 74.86
C GLN A 2 40.87 17.08 73.49
N ARG A 3 39.71 17.73 73.27
CA ARG A 3 39.32 19.09 73.73
C ARG A 3 40.24 20.18 73.09
N VAL A 4 39.83 21.31 72.51
CA VAL A 4 38.60 22.13 72.62
C VAL A 4 38.79 23.44 71.80
N LYS A 5 37.71 23.96 71.17
CA LYS A 5 37.35 25.39 70.90
C LYS A 5 38.27 26.28 70.02
N ALA A 6 37.82 27.32 69.31
CA ALA A 6 36.50 27.84 68.93
C ALA A 6 36.66 29.07 68.00
N LEU A 7 35.76 29.18 67.01
CA LEU A 7 35.00 30.35 66.52
C LEU A 7 35.63 31.73 66.25
N ILE A 8 35.30 32.28 65.06
CA ILE A 8 34.48 33.51 64.77
C ILE A 8 34.11 33.43 63.24
N LYS A 9 32.90 33.04 62.79
CA LYS A 9 31.69 33.84 62.40
C LYS A 9 32.01 35.19 61.69
N ALA A 10 31.46 35.62 60.55
CA ALA A 10 30.21 35.40 59.82
C ALA A 10 30.40 35.89 58.35
N ARG A 11 29.94 35.19 57.29
CA ARG A 11 28.67 35.36 56.52
C ARG A 11 28.37 36.82 56.12
N HIS A 12 27.97 37.19 54.89
CA HIS A 12 27.53 36.51 53.66
C HIS A 12 27.40 37.56 52.52
N SER A 13 27.12 37.06 51.30
CA SER A 13 26.51 37.68 50.10
C SER A 13 27.47 38.25 49.04
N PHE A 14 27.67 37.53 47.92
CA PHE A 14 26.83 37.48 46.70
C PHE A 14 26.73 38.84 45.99
N GLN A 15 27.50 39.04 44.91
CA GLN A 15 27.02 39.01 43.50
C GLN A 15 28.01 39.66 42.51
N THR A 16 28.34 38.89 41.47
CA THR A 16 28.56 39.28 40.06
C THR A 16 29.57 40.36 39.68
N LEU A 17 30.57 39.99 38.85
CA LEU A 17 30.74 40.54 37.49
C LEU A 17 31.84 39.81 36.68
N ARG A 18 31.37 39.18 35.59
CA ARG A 18 31.99 39.01 34.26
C ARG A 18 33.45 38.56 34.16
N PHE A 19 33.63 37.28 33.80
CA PHE A 19 34.63 36.89 32.82
C PHE A 19 33.98 36.06 31.70
N LEU A 20 34.26 36.50 30.47
CA LEU A 20 33.95 35.82 29.22
C LEU A 20 34.68 34.48 29.17
N SER A 21 33.97 33.39 28.91
CA SER A 21 34.58 32.21 28.30
C SER A 21 33.54 31.41 27.52
N HIS A 22 34.00 30.91 26.38
CA HIS A 22 33.26 30.19 25.36
C HIS A 22 32.36 29.06 25.90
N GLN A 23 31.08 29.13 25.55
CA GLN A 23 30.29 27.93 25.28
C GLN A 23 29.62 28.09 23.91
N ARG A 24 30.06 27.28 22.95
CA ARG A 24 29.28 27.00 21.75
C ARG A 24 28.05 26.22 22.20
N CYS A 25 26.90 26.90 22.26
CA CYS A 25 25.62 26.26 22.45
C CYS A 25 25.25 25.56 21.13
N PHE A 26 25.34 24.24 21.08
CA PHE A 26 24.68 23.45 20.04
C PHE A 26 23.18 23.46 20.36
N SER A 27 22.47 24.48 19.90
CA SER A 27 21.02 24.40 19.76
C SER A 27 20.71 23.68 18.45
N ALA A 28 20.61 22.35 18.51
CA ALA A 28 20.01 21.57 17.44
C ALA A 28 18.49 21.80 17.49
N GLN A 29 18.02 22.91 16.90
CA GLN A 29 16.65 22.96 16.43
C GLN A 29 16.57 22.05 15.20
N PRO A 30 15.64 21.08 15.14
CA PRO A 30 15.40 20.37 13.90
C PRO A 30 14.80 21.37 12.90
N ASN A 31 15.57 21.70 11.86
CA ASN A 31 15.05 22.34 10.66
C ASN A 31 14.06 21.37 9.99
N TYR A 32 12.81 21.38 10.44
CA TYR A 32 11.71 20.86 9.65
C TYR A 32 11.40 21.88 8.55
N ALA A 33 11.40 21.37 7.32
CA ALA A 33 11.08 22.00 6.04
C ALA A 33 12.28 22.58 5.25
N PRO A 34 12.78 21.85 4.24
CA PRO A 34 12.80 22.44 2.92
C PRO A 34 11.35 22.46 2.38
N TYR A 35 10.98 23.55 1.72
CA TYR A 35 9.81 23.60 0.84
C TYR A 35 9.83 22.35 -0.06
N ASN A 36 9.04 21.32 0.27
CA ASN A 36 8.66 20.31 -0.70
C ASN A 36 7.72 21.04 -1.65
N ASP A 37 8.21 21.48 -2.80
CA ASP A 37 7.28 21.82 -3.86
C ASP A 37 6.45 20.55 -4.08
N PHE A 38 5.13 20.63 -3.85
CA PHE A 38 4.24 19.49 -4.02
C PHE A 38 4.33 18.91 -5.45
N GLN A 39 4.84 19.71 -6.38
CA GLN A 39 5.15 19.29 -7.74
C GLN A 39 6.35 18.33 -7.84
N ASP A 40 7.32 18.40 -6.93
CA ASP A 40 8.53 17.57 -6.95
C ASP A 40 8.28 16.14 -6.48
N GLN A 41 7.13 15.87 -5.84
CA GLN A 41 6.78 14.52 -5.37
C GLN A 41 6.27 13.60 -6.48
N VAL A 42 5.80 14.16 -7.60
CA VAL A 42 5.44 13.43 -8.83
C VAL A 42 6.03 14.18 -10.01
N LEU A 43 7.16 13.71 -10.52
CA LEU A 43 7.81 14.30 -11.68
C LEU A 43 7.08 13.89 -12.95
N VAL A 44 7.18 14.73 -13.97
CA VAL A 44 6.63 14.47 -15.30
C VAL A 44 7.78 14.46 -16.29
N GLU A 45 7.90 13.39 -17.06
CA GLU A 45 8.81 13.30 -18.19
C GLU A 45 7.99 13.13 -19.47
N GLY A 46 8.28 13.96 -20.48
CA GLY A 46 7.64 13.88 -21.78
C GLY A 46 8.64 13.57 -22.87
N ARG A 47 8.35 12.52 -23.64
CA ARG A 47 9.09 12.14 -24.84
C ARG A 47 8.09 11.80 -25.95
N ALA A 48 8.50 11.85 -27.21
CA ALA A 48 7.71 11.44 -28.39
C ALA A 48 6.18 11.51 -28.15
N LYS A 49 5.49 10.35 -28.20
CA LYS A 49 4.08 10.18 -27.84
C LYS A 49 3.83 9.74 -26.38
N SER A 50 4.85 9.60 -25.55
CA SER A 50 4.71 9.08 -24.18
C SER A 50 4.74 10.19 -23.13
N ARG A 51 3.98 10.02 -22.04
CA ARG A 51 4.15 10.80 -20.80
C ARG A 51 4.36 9.88 -19.62
N ALA A 52 5.40 10.15 -18.85
CA ALA A 52 5.70 9.38 -17.65
C ALA A 52 5.38 10.19 -16.38
N ALA A 53 4.57 9.61 -15.49
CA ALA A 53 4.44 10.04 -14.10
C ALA A 53 5.45 9.27 -13.24
N ILE A 54 6.36 10.00 -12.59
CA ILE A 54 7.43 9.41 -11.79
C ILE A 54 7.21 9.75 -10.32
N LEU A 55 6.88 8.75 -9.50
CA LEU A 55 6.74 8.92 -8.06
C LEU A 55 8.12 9.21 -7.46
N ASN A 56 8.27 10.37 -6.80
CA ASN A 56 9.57 10.91 -6.41
C ASN A 56 9.61 11.30 -4.94
N ARG A 57 9.38 10.32 -4.06
CA ARG A 57 9.64 10.39 -2.62
C ARG A 57 10.47 9.17 -2.17
N PRO A 58 11.68 8.96 -2.73
CA PRO A 58 12.46 7.74 -2.50
C PRO A 58 12.79 7.52 -1.01
N PHE A 59 12.95 8.59 -0.23
CA PHE A 59 13.19 8.52 1.22
C PHE A 59 12.03 7.89 2.01
N ALA A 60 10.81 7.98 1.48
CA ALA A 60 9.59 7.40 2.06
C ALA A 60 9.08 6.21 1.22
N LEU A 61 9.95 5.61 0.39
CA LEU A 61 9.59 4.48 -0.50
C LEU A 61 8.41 4.79 -1.42
N ASN A 62 8.29 6.05 -1.83
CA ASN A 62 7.22 6.53 -2.69
C ASN A 62 5.82 6.27 -2.10
N SER A 63 5.68 6.31 -0.78
CA SER A 63 4.37 6.26 -0.13
C SER A 63 3.46 7.41 -0.62
N LEU A 64 2.20 7.09 -0.88
CA LEU A 64 1.22 7.98 -1.49
C LEU A 64 0.63 8.97 -0.46
N THR A 65 0.67 10.24 -0.82
CA THR A 65 0.03 11.34 -0.07
C THR A 65 -1.15 11.91 -0.86
N THR A 66 -2.00 12.70 -0.20
CA THR A 66 -3.13 13.39 -0.85
C THR A 66 -2.68 14.30 -1.99
N SER A 67 -1.54 14.98 -1.84
CA SER A 67 -0.97 15.84 -2.89
C SER A 67 -0.53 15.03 -4.10
N MET A 68 0.12 13.87 -3.90
CA MET A 68 0.52 12.98 -4.98
C MET A 68 -0.69 12.42 -5.72
N ALA A 69 -1.67 11.86 -5.00
CA ALA A 69 -2.90 11.31 -5.61
C ALA A 69 -3.67 12.39 -6.39
N SER A 70 -3.81 13.59 -5.82
CA SER A 70 -4.45 14.74 -6.50
C SER A 70 -3.70 15.16 -7.77
N ARG A 71 -2.36 15.15 -7.73
CA ARG A 71 -1.51 15.51 -8.88
C ARG A 71 -1.60 14.46 -9.98
N LEU A 72 -1.51 13.17 -9.63
CA LEU A 72 -1.66 12.05 -10.57
C LEU A 72 -3.01 12.12 -11.28
N LYS A 73 -4.10 12.29 -10.53
CA LYS A 73 -5.45 12.46 -11.10
C LYS A 73 -5.51 13.59 -12.13
N LYS A 74 -5.04 14.79 -11.79
CA LYS A 74 -5.03 15.94 -12.70
C LYS A 74 -4.18 15.70 -13.95
N LEU A 75 -3.03 15.04 -13.80
CA LEU A 75 -2.16 14.71 -14.93
C LEU A 75 -2.86 13.73 -15.86
N TYR A 76 -3.43 12.65 -15.34
CA TYR A 76 -4.11 11.64 -16.14
C TYR A 76 -5.34 12.21 -16.85
N GLU A 77 -6.16 13.01 -16.18
CA GLU A 77 -7.29 13.72 -16.81
C GLU A 77 -6.81 14.63 -17.96
N SER A 78 -5.72 15.38 -17.74
CA SER A 78 -5.15 16.25 -18.78
C SER A 78 -4.52 15.48 -19.94
N TRP A 79 -3.90 14.33 -19.68
CA TRP A 79 -3.21 13.54 -20.69
C TRP A 79 -4.17 12.75 -21.56
N GLU A 80 -5.32 12.35 -21.02
CA GLU A 80 -6.36 11.61 -21.75
C GLU A 80 -6.94 12.46 -22.89
N GLU A 81 -7.22 13.73 -22.63
CA GLU A 81 -7.79 14.68 -23.62
C GLU A 81 -6.76 15.21 -24.63
N ASN A 82 -5.46 14.98 -24.41
CA ASN A 82 -4.41 15.55 -25.26
C ASN A 82 -4.07 14.62 -26.45
N PRO A 83 -4.34 15.00 -27.71
CA PRO A 83 -4.10 14.14 -28.87
C PRO A 83 -2.61 13.87 -29.17
N ASP A 84 -1.68 14.68 -28.63
CA ASP A 84 -0.24 14.48 -28.81
C ASP A 84 0.33 13.39 -27.88
N ILE A 85 -0.45 12.96 -26.89
CA ILE A 85 -0.08 11.90 -25.95
C ILE A 85 -0.78 10.62 -26.39
N GLY A 86 0.02 9.65 -26.82
CA GLY A 86 -0.47 8.36 -27.27
C GLY A 86 -0.64 7.35 -26.14
N PHE A 87 0.28 7.35 -25.16
CA PHE A 87 0.21 6.45 -24.01
C PHE A 87 0.93 7.04 -22.78
N VAL A 88 0.66 6.45 -21.62
CA VAL A 88 1.18 6.91 -20.33
C VAL A 88 2.00 5.83 -19.63
N ILE A 89 3.03 6.26 -18.92
CA ILE A 89 3.91 5.39 -18.14
C ILE A 89 3.84 5.82 -16.67
N MET A 90 3.77 4.88 -15.74
CA MET A 90 3.97 5.14 -14.32
C MET A 90 5.19 4.38 -13.81
N LYS A 91 6.07 5.06 -13.08
CA LYS A 91 7.23 4.43 -12.43
C LYS A 91 7.58 5.11 -11.11
N GLY A 92 8.37 4.44 -10.28
CA GLY A 92 8.94 5.02 -9.06
C GLY A 92 10.40 5.40 -9.23
N ASN A 93 10.83 6.45 -8.53
CA ASN A 93 12.25 6.78 -8.38
C ASN A 93 12.83 6.05 -7.14
N GLY A 94 14.04 5.52 -7.26
CA GLY A 94 14.76 4.85 -6.18
C GLY A 94 14.45 3.36 -6.08
N ARG A 95 14.37 2.84 -4.84
CA ARG A 95 14.29 1.39 -4.57
C ARG A 95 12.87 0.80 -4.51
N ALA A 96 11.86 1.62 -4.74
CA ALA A 96 10.47 1.24 -4.64
C ALA A 96 9.68 1.87 -5.78
N PHE A 97 8.71 1.14 -6.31
CA PHE A 97 7.67 1.75 -7.12
C PHE A 97 6.78 2.60 -6.23
N CYS A 98 6.07 1.96 -5.30
CA CYS A 98 5.21 2.60 -4.30
C CYS A 98 4.97 1.64 -3.13
N SER A 99 5.27 2.05 -1.90
CA SER A 99 5.06 1.23 -0.70
C SER A 99 3.66 1.33 -0.09
N GLY A 100 2.68 1.89 -0.82
CA GLY A 100 1.30 2.05 -0.36
C GLY A 100 1.01 3.45 0.19
N VAL A 101 -0.05 3.57 0.99
CA VAL A 101 -0.49 4.83 1.58
C VAL A 101 0.56 5.35 2.58
N ASP A 102 0.73 6.67 2.68
CA ASP A 102 1.48 7.31 3.76
C ASP A 102 0.71 7.18 5.09
N ALA A 103 0.66 5.97 5.64
CA ALA A 103 -0.14 5.61 6.80
C ALA A 103 0.29 6.38 8.06
N VAL A 104 1.57 6.75 8.16
CA VAL A 104 2.09 7.59 9.25
C VAL A 104 1.47 8.98 9.18
N ALA A 105 1.36 9.58 7.98
CA ALA A 105 0.67 10.85 7.82
C ALA A 105 -0.81 10.76 8.21
N LEU A 106 -1.52 9.70 7.78
CA LEU A 106 -2.92 9.48 8.17
C LEU A 106 -3.06 9.30 9.69
N TYR A 107 -2.19 8.54 10.33
CA TYR A 107 -2.17 8.37 11.78
C TYR A 107 -2.06 9.70 12.53
N HIS A 108 -1.15 10.59 12.09
CA HIS A 108 -1.01 11.91 12.69
C HIS A 108 -2.26 12.78 12.48
N LEU A 109 -2.83 12.78 11.27
CA LEU A 109 -4.08 13.51 11.00
C LEU A 109 -5.24 13.01 11.88
N LEU A 110 -5.39 11.69 12.05
CA LEU A 110 -6.42 11.11 12.91
C LEU A 110 -6.24 11.46 14.38
N ASN A 111 -5.00 11.56 14.86
CA ASN A 111 -4.72 11.97 16.24
C ASN A 111 -4.92 13.48 16.47
N GLU A 112 -4.80 14.28 15.41
CA GLU A 112 -5.14 15.71 15.42
C GLU A 112 -6.65 15.97 15.23
N GLY A 113 -7.46 14.92 15.05
CA GLY A 113 -8.91 15.03 14.81
C GLY A 113 -9.27 15.47 13.39
N LYS A 114 -8.33 15.43 12.44
CA LYS A 114 -8.51 15.80 11.03
C LYS A 114 -8.99 14.63 10.18
N VAL A 115 -10.12 14.05 10.58
CA VAL A 115 -10.70 12.88 9.88
C VAL A 115 -11.10 13.23 8.44
N GLU A 116 -11.59 14.45 8.21
CA GLU A 116 -11.98 14.92 6.87
C GLU A 116 -10.82 14.95 5.86
N ASP A 117 -9.60 15.26 6.32
CA ASP A 117 -8.42 15.22 5.45
C ASP A 117 -8.08 13.78 5.03
N CYS A 118 -8.34 12.80 5.91
CA CYS A 118 -8.17 11.37 5.61
C CYS A 118 -9.26 10.87 4.65
N LYS A 119 -10.52 11.28 4.84
CA LYS A 119 -11.62 10.95 3.90
C LYS A 119 -11.31 11.46 2.50
N ARG A 120 -10.87 12.73 2.40
CA ARG A 120 -10.47 13.35 1.14
C ARG A 120 -9.32 12.61 0.45
N PHE A 121 -8.38 12.07 1.23
CA PHE A 121 -7.31 11.22 0.69
C PHE A 121 -7.88 9.99 -0.01
N PHE A 122 -8.70 9.19 0.70
CA PHE A 122 -9.29 7.96 0.14
C PHE A 122 -10.19 8.26 -1.06
N GLU A 123 -11.02 9.32 -0.98
CA GLU A 123 -11.88 9.74 -2.09
C GLU A 123 -11.04 10.06 -3.33
N THR A 124 -9.96 10.82 -3.16
CA THR A 124 -9.07 11.21 -4.26
C THR A 124 -8.35 10.00 -4.85
N LEU A 125 -7.80 9.14 -3.99
CA LEU A 125 -7.09 7.92 -4.38
C LEU A 125 -8.01 7.00 -5.19
N TYR A 126 -9.24 6.77 -4.74
CA TYR A 126 -10.13 5.80 -5.35
C TYR A 126 -10.69 6.30 -6.67
N LYS A 127 -10.98 7.60 -6.77
CA LYS A 127 -11.30 8.25 -8.05
C LYS A 127 -10.14 8.14 -9.03
N PHE A 128 -8.89 8.23 -8.56
CA PHE A 128 -7.72 8.05 -9.40
C PHE A 128 -7.54 6.59 -9.86
N VAL A 129 -7.68 5.62 -8.97
CA VAL A 129 -7.60 4.19 -9.31
C VAL A 129 -8.68 3.81 -10.33
N TYR A 130 -9.91 4.33 -10.17
CA TYR A 130 -10.97 4.12 -11.15
C TYR A 130 -10.64 4.76 -12.51
N LEU A 131 -10.15 6.00 -12.52
CA LEU A 131 -9.68 6.68 -13.74
C LEU A 131 -8.61 5.87 -14.46
N GLN A 132 -7.65 5.31 -13.73
CA GLN A 132 -6.59 4.48 -14.29
C GLN A 132 -7.14 3.16 -14.86
N GLY A 133 -8.01 2.47 -14.13
CA GLY A 133 -8.63 1.22 -14.56
C GLY A 133 -9.53 1.37 -15.78
N THR A 134 -10.01 2.58 -16.06
CA THR A 134 -10.91 2.93 -17.16
C THR A 134 -10.28 3.88 -18.17
N TYR A 135 -8.94 3.95 -18.18
CA TYR A 135 -8.21 4.94 -18.95
C TYR A 135 -8.28 4.64 -20.45
N LEU A 136 -8.56 5.65 -21.27
CA LEU A 136 -8.80 5.46 -22.70
C LEU A 136 -7.53 5.23 -23.54
N LYS A 137 -6.35 5.43 -22.94
CA LYS A 137 -5.05 5.28 -23.59
C LYS A 137 -4.26 4.15 -22.93
N PRO A 138 -3.30 3.54 -23.64
CA PRO A 138 -2.46 2.52 -23.03
C PRO A 138 -1.73 3.06 -21.80
N HIS A 139 -1.77 2.26 -20.73
CA HIS A 139 -1.09 2.53 -19.47
C HIS A 139 -0.03 1.46 -19.22
N VAL A 140 1.22 1.88 -19.00
CA VAL A 140 2.35 1.01 -18.69
C VAL A 140 2.86 1.31 -17.28
N ALA A 141 2.67 0.40 -16.34
CA ALA A 141 3.24 0.48 -15.01
C ALA A 141 4.58 -0.28 -14.95
N ILE A 142 5.65 0.39 -14.55
CA ILE A 142 6.97 -0.20 -14.31
C ILE A 142 7.15 -0.41 -12.81
N LEU A 143 7.03 -1.66 -12.38
CA LEU A 143 7.03 -2.08 -10.99
C LEU A 143 8.42 -2.52 -10.51
N ASP A 144 9.42 -1.65 -10.66
CA ASP A 144 10.78 -1.92 -10.17
C ASP A 144 10.90 -1.65 -8.67
N GLY A 145 11.10 -2.72 -7.89
CA GLY A 145 11.25 -2.64 -6.43
C GLY A 145 9.95 -2.92 -5.64
N ILE A 146 9.84 -2.31 -4.46
CA ILE A 146 8.70 -2.51 -3.55
C ILE A 146 7.41 -1.93 -4.15
N THR A 147 6.39 -2.76 -4.27
CA THR A 147 5.02 -2.43 -4.71
C THR A 147 4.03 -2.98 -3.69
N MET A 148 3.62 -2.18 -2.71
CA MET A 148 2.78 -2.67 -1.60
C MET A 148 1.50 -1.87 -1.45
N GLY A 149 0.46 -2.54 -0.96
CA GLY A 149 -0.86 -1.96 -0.70
C GLY A 149 -1.42 -1.21 -1.89
N CYS A 150 -1.85 0.05 -1.69
CA CYS A 150 -2.36 0.88 -2.78
C CYS A 150 -1.36 1.12 -3.93
N GLY A 151 -0.07 0.80 -3.77
CA GLY A 151 0.87 0.72 -4.87
C GLY A 151 0.43 -0.26 -5.96
N GLY A 152 -0.19 -1.39 -5.60
CA GLY A 152 -0.85 -2.28 -6.56
C GLY A 152 -2.08 -1.63 -7.19
N GLY A 153 -2.85 -0.87 -6.41
CA GLY A 153 -4.05 -0.16 -6.88
C GLY A 153 -3.77 0.93 -7.93
N ILE A 154 -2.66 1.66 -7.79
CA ILE A 154 -2.21 2.64 -8.79
C ILE A 154 -1.34 2.03 -9.90
N SER A 155 -1.42 0.72 -10.11
CA SER A 155 -0.70 0.07 -11.19
C SER A 155 -1.48 -1.01 -11.92
N LEU A 156 -2.07 -1.96 -11.18
CA LEU A 156 -2.66 -3.20 -11.71
C LEU A 156 -3.98 -2.98 -12.47
N PRO A 157 -4.81 -1.98 -12.15
CA PRO A 157 -5.90 -1.56 -13.01
C PRO A 157 -5.37 -0.81 -14.24
N GLY A 158 -4.64 -1.48 -15.11
CA GLY A 158 -4.00 -0.92 -16.29
C GLY A 158 -3.72 -1.98 -17.35
N MET A 159 -3.26 -1.58 -18.54
CA MET A 159 -3.06 -2.52 -19.65
C MET A 159 -1.76 -3.33 -19.51
N PHE A 160 -0.64 -2.67 -19.17
CA PHE A 160 0.67 -3.33 -19.11
C PHE A 160 1.33 -3.13 -17.75
N HIS A 161 1.77 -4.24 -17.16
CA HIS A 161 2.52 -4.29 -15.92
C HIS A 161 3.86 -4.95 -16.20
N LEU A 162 4.93 -4.15 -16.15
CA LEU A 162 6.30 -4.60 -16.30
C LEU A 162 6.94 -4.77 -14.93
N VAL A 163 7.29 -5.99 -14.57
CA VAL A 163 7.98 -6.33 -13.31
C VAL A 163 9.45 -6.66 -13.57
N THR A 164 10.25 -6.61 -12.51
CA THR A 164 11.69 -6.87 -12.55
C THR A 164 12.11 -7.92 -11.53
N ASP A 165 13.39 -8.32 -11.55
CA ASP A 165 14.03 -9.14 -10.52
C ASP A 165 14.04 -8.49 -9.13
N LYS A 166 13.76 -7.18 -9.04
CA LYS A 166 13.66 -6.43 -7.79
C LYS A 166 12.24 -6.27 -7.27
N THR A 167 11.23 -6.65 -8.06
CA THR A 167 9.83 -6.47 -7.66
C THR A 167 9.52 -7.25 -6.39
N VAL A 168 8.91 -6.58 -5.42
CA VAL A 168 8.37 -7.20 -4.20
C VAL A 168 6.95 -6.69 -4.01
N PHE A 169 5.98 -7.54 -4.32
CA PHE A 169 4.55 -7.25 -4.23
C PHE A 169 3.93 -7.85 -2.98
N ALA A 170 3.12 -7.09 -2.23
CA ALA A 170 2.37 -7.61 -1.08
C ALA A 170 1.23 -6.69 -0.63
N HIS A 171 0.26 -7.27 0.06
CA HIS A 171 -0.80 -6.57 0.80
C HIS A 171 -0.70 -6.82 2.32
N PRO A 172 0.12 -6.05 3.06
CA PRO A 172 0.30 -6.20 4.51
C PRO A 172 -0.72 -5.42 5.36
N GLU A 173 -1.84 -4.99 4.80
CA GLU A 173 -2.81 -4.09 5.43
C GLU A 173 -3.50 -4.71 6.65
N ALA A 174 -3.79 -6.02 6.61
CA ALA A 174 -4.38 -6.73 7.75
C ALA A 174 -3.47 -6.66 8.99
N GLN A 175 -2.15 -6.67 8.78
CA GLN A 175 -1.16 -6.52 9.85
C GLN A 175 -1.06 -5.09 10.39
N LEU A 176 -1.61 -4.10 9.69
CA LEU A 176 -1.71 -2.70 10.11
C LEU A 176 -3.06 -2.35 10.72
N GLY A 177 -3.98 -3.32 10.88
CA GLY A 177 -5.34 -3.01 11.33
C GLY A 177 -6.20 -2.34 10.25
N PHE A 178 -5.89 -2.63 8.98
CA PHE A 178 -6.61 -2.12 7.81
C PHE A 178 -7.07 -3.28 6.91
N HIS A 179 -7.67 -2.98 5.75
CA HIS A 179 -8.03 -3.98 4.74
C HIS A 179 -7.24 -3.72 3.46
N PRO A 180 -6.96 -4.74 2.62
CA PRO A 180 -6.48 -4.51 1.26
C PRO A 180 -7.46 -3.62 0.51
N ASP A 181 -6.94 -2.52 -0.03
CA ASP A 181 -7.72 -1.39 -0.52
C ASP A 181 -7.38 -1.05 -1.98
N SER A 182 -7.95 0.04 -2.50
CA SER A 182 -7.60 0.58 -3.82
C SER A 182 -7.71 -0.43 -4.98
N GLY A 183 -8.77 -1.24 -4.98
CA GLY A 183 -9.07 -2.26 -5.98
C GLY A 183 -8.44 -3.63 -5.70
N ALA A 184 -7.77 -3.82 -4.56
CA ALA A 184 -7.17 -5.10 -4.20
C ALA A 184 -8.18 -6.25 -4.18
N SER A 185 -9.39 -6.02 -3.70
CA SER A 185 -10.45 -7.03 -3.74
C SER A 185 -10.89 -7.39 -5.15
N PHE A 186 -10.66 -6.54 -6.15
CA PHE A 186 -10.94 -6.84 -7.55
C PHE A 186 -9.89 -7.77 -8.15
N TYR A 187 -8.60 -7.40 -8.13
CA TYR A 187 -7.57 -8.20 -8.80
C TYR A 187 -7.12 -9.43 -7.99
N LEU A 188 -7.10 -9.38 -6.65
CA LEU A 188 -6.73 -10.55 -5.85
C LEU A 188 -7.78 -11.66 -5.94
N SER A 189 -9.07 -11.30 -5.97
CA SER A 189 -10.16 -12.29 -6.05
C SER A 189 -10.23 -13.06 -7.37
N ARG A 190 -9.51 -12.59 -8.39
CA ARG A 190 -9.41 -13.20 -9.72
C ARG A 190 -8.17 -14.08 -9.89
N LEU A 191 -7.32 -14.16 -8.87
CA LEU A 191 -6.18 -15.06 -8.88
C LEU A 191 -6.62 -16.53 -8.82
N PRO A 192 -5.76 -17.46 -9.28
CA PRO A 192 -6.08 -18.89 -9.27
C PRO A 192 -6.46 -19.40 -7.87
N GLY A 193 -7.53 -20.19 -7.82
CA GLY A 193 -7.98 -20.85 -6.60
C GLY A 193 -8.32 -19.87 -5.46
N TYR A 194 -7.63 -20.06 -4.33
CA TYR A 194 -7.72 -19.21 -3.14
C TYR A 194 -6.41 -18.44 -2.85
N LEU A 195 -5.57 -18.24 -3.87
CA LEU A 195 -4.32 -17.49 -3.73
C LEU A 195 -4.57 -16.03 -3.31
N GLY A 196 -5.63 -15.40 -3.83
CA GLY A 196 -6.01 -14.03 -3.47
C GLY A 196 -6.27 -13.85 -1.98
N GLU A 197 -7.08 -14.74 -1.41
CA GLU A 197 -7.40 -14.78 0.01
C GLU A 197 -6.14 -15.01 0.85
N CYS A 198 -5.25 -15.91 0.41
CA CYS A 198 -3.97 -16.14 1.08
C CYS A 198 -3.10 -14.87 1.12
N LEU A 199 -2.90 -14.21 -0.03
CA LEU A 199 -2.08 -12.99 -0.11
C LEU A 199 -2.68 -11.84 0.71
N ALA A 200 -3.99 -11.64 0.63
CA ALA A 200 -4.71 -10.58 1.34
C ALA A 200 -4.69 -10.73 2.85
N LEU A 201 -4.83 -11.96 3.38
CA LEU A 201 -4.89 -12.21 4.83
C LEU A 201 -3.50 -12.27 5.47
N THR A 202 -2.50 -12.74 4.73
CA THR A 202 -1.17 -13.05 5.30
C THR A 202 -0.13 -11.99 5.00
N GLY A 203 -0.35 -11.13 4.00
CA GLY A 203 0.68 -10.23 3.48
C GLY A 203 1.92 -10.97 2.97
N GLU A 204 1.75 -12.22 2.49
CA GLU A 204 2.82 -12.92 1.78
C GLU A 204 3.30 -12.10 0.57
N LYS A 205 4.59 -12.24 0.30
CA LYS A 205 5.26 -11.48 -0.76
C LYS A 205 5.31 -12.31 -2.03
N LEU A 206 5.04 -11.67 -3.15
CA LEU A 206 5.35 -12.18 -4.48
C LEU A 206 6.54 -11.44 -5.06
N ASN A 207 7.46 -12.18 -5.66
CA ASN A 207 8.47 -11.58 -6.53
C ASN A 207 7.94 -11.37 -7.96
N GLY A 208 8.71 -10.71 -8.82
CA GLY A 208 8.30 -10.43 -10.20
C GLY A 208 7.98 -11.68 -11.02
N VAL A 209 8.72 -12.78 -10.84
CA VAL A 209 8.47 -14.05 -11.56
C VAL A 209 7.13 -14.66 -11.13
N GLU A 210 6.83 -14.62 -9.84
CA GLU A 210 5.56 -15.13 -9.29
C GLU A 210 4.38 -14.29 -9.76
N MET A 211 4.53 -12.96 -9.85
CA MET A 211 3.49 -12.08 -10.39
C MET A 211 3.15 -12.40 -11.85
N ILE A 212 4.14 -12.74 -12.69
CA ILE A 212 3.89 -13.20 -14.06
C ILE A 212 3.12 -14.52 -14.04
N ALA A 213 3.59 -15.48 -13.27
CA ALA A 213 3.04 -16.82 -13.27
C ALA A 213 1.62 -16.90 -12.69
N CYS A 214 1.22 -15.98 -11.80
CA CYS A 214 -0.16 -15.88 -11.31
C CYS A 214 -1.03 -14.87 -12.08
N GLY A 215 -0.50 -14.22 -13.12
CA GLY A 215 -1.25 -13.28 -13.97
C GLY A 215 -1.44 -11.87 -13.39
N LEU A 216 -0.73 -11.48 -12.34
CA LEU A 216 -0.71 -10.08 -11.85
C LEU A 216 0.15 -9.18 -12.73
N ALA A 217 1.18 -9.73 -13.37
CA ALA A 217 2.05 -8.99 -14.27
C ALA A 217 1.97 -9.52 -15.69
N THR A 218 2.17 -8.63 -16.66
CA THR A 218 2.12 -8.96 -18.10
C THR A 218 3.49 -9.29 -18.66
N HIS A 219 4.53 -8.57 -18.20
CA HIS A 219 5.87 -8.63 -18.76
C HIS A 219 6.91 -8.62 -17.65
N TYR A 220 8.01 -9.33 -17.85
CA TYR A 220 9.14 -9.36 -16.93
C TYR A 220 10.42 -8.99 -17.67
N CYS A 221 11.24 -8.11 -17.08
CA CYS A 221 12.58 -7.83 -17.57
C CYS A 221 13.58 -7.77 -16.42
N LEU A 222 14.83 -8.15 -16.67
CA LEU A 222 15.89 -7.89 -15.70
C LEU A 222 16.10 -6.38 -15.53
N ASN A 223 16.27 -5.92 -14.29
CA ASN A 223 16.51 -4.51 -13.95
C ASN A 223 17.70 -3.93 -14.73
N ALA A 224 18.72 -4.75 -15.01
CA ALA A 224 19.89 -4.36 -15.80
C ALA A 224 19.55 -3.90 -17.24
N ARG A 225 18.39 -4.30 -17.79
CA ARG A 225 17.90 -3.91 -19.11
C ARG A 225 16.80 -2.85 -19.05
N LEU A 226 16.33 -2.48 -17.86
CA LEU A 226 15.17 -1.61 -17.69
C LEU A 226 15.37 -0.24 -18.39
N SER A 227 16.57 0.32 -18.32
CA SER A 227 16.89 1.59 -18.99
C SER A 227 16.70 1.53 -20.51
N TRP A 228 16.97 0.38 -21.14
CA TRP A 228 16.76 0.19 -22.58
C TRP A 228 15.28 0.10 -22.91
N VAL A 229 14.49 -0.57 -22.07
CA VAL A 229 13.02 -0.63 -22.21
C VAL A 229 12.42 0.77 -22.11
N GLU A 230 12.84 1.55 -21.11
CA GLU A 230 12.38 2.94 -20.95
C GLU A 230 12.77 3.83 -22.13
N GLU A 231 13.97 3.65 -22.68
CA GLU A 231 14.42 4.38 -23.86
C GLU A 231 13.59 4.02 -25.10
N CYS A 232 13.29 2.74 -25.30
CA CYS A 232 12.47 2.26 -26.41
C CYS A 232 11.04 2.80 -26.32
N LEU A 233 10.40 2.70 -25.15
CA LEU A 233 9.09 3.30 -24.91
C LEU A 233 9.13 4.83 -25.10
N GLY A 234 10.18 5.49 -24.62
CA GLY A 234 10.36 6.92 -24.76
C GLY A 234 10.45 7.41 -26.21
N ASN A 235 11.05 6.62 -27.09
CA ASN A 235 11.24 6.95 -28.51
C ASN A 235 10.08 6.47 -29.40
N MET A 236 9.09 5.78 -28.83
CA MET A 236 7.99 5.20 -29.58
C MET A 236 7.03 6.27 -30.12
N MET A 237 6.70 6.15 -31.42
CA MET A 237 5.77 7.04 -32.12
C MET A 237 4.37 6.43 -32.33
N ASN A 238 4.24 5.11 -32.16
CA ASN A 238 2.99 4.39 -32.30
C ASN A 238 2.39 4.11 -30.92
N ASP A 239 1.11 4.37 -30.77
CA ASP A 239 0.30 4.23 -29.56
C ASP A 239 -0.69 3.06 -29.61
N ASP A 240 -0.62 2.24 -30.67
CA ASP A 240 -1.33 0.97 -30.74
C ASP A 240 -0.86 0.02 -29.61
N PRO A 241 -1.78 -0.46 -28.74
CA PRO A 241 -1.47 -1.40 -27.67
C PRO A 241 -0.64 -2.61 -28.13
N THR A 242 -0.90 -3.14 -29.33
CA THR A 242 -0.20 -4.34 -29.85
C THR A 242 1.28 -4.08 -30.14
N VAL A 243 1.63 -2.85 -30.51
CA VAL A 243 3.02 -2.43 -30.74
C VAL A 243 3.74 -2.22 -29.42
N ILE A 244 3.05 -1.65 -28.42
CA ILE A 244 3.58 -1.51 -27.05
C ILE A 244 3.85 -2.90 -26.46
N GLU A 245 2.89 -3.82 -26.56
CA GLU A 245 3.03 -5.21 -26.14
C GLU A 245 4.23 -5.89 -26.80
N SER A 246 4.31 -5.83 -28.14
CA SER A 246 5.42 -6.42 -28.89
C SER A 246 6.79 -5.83 -28.48
N SER A 247 6.84 -4.53 -28.21
CA SER A 247 8.06 -3.87 -27.74
C SER A 247 8.45 -4.30 -26.33
N LEU A 248 7.49 -4.48 -25.42
CA LEU A 248 7.76 -4.97 -24.07
C LEU A 248 8.21 -6.43 -24.11
N ALA A 249 7.55 -7.26 -24.94
CA ALA A 249 7.88 -8.67 -25.13
C ALA A 249 9.28 -8.88 -25.75
N GLN A 250 9.73 -7.98 -26.64
CA GLN A 250 11.07 -8.05 -27.24
C GLN A 250 12.20 -8.02 -26.19
N TYR A 251 12.00 -7.27 -25.10
CA TYR A 251 12.94 -7.18 -23.98
C TYR A 251 12.56 -8.06 -22.80
N GLY A 252 11.46 -8.82 -22.95
CA GLY A 252 10.96 -9.74 -21.95
C GLY A 252 11.88 -10.95 -21.82
N ASP A 253 12.11 -11.40 -20.59
CA ASP A 253 12.80 -12.65 -20.33
C ASP A 253 11.78 -13.74 -19.97
N LEU A 254 11.94 -14.94 -20.54
CA LEU A 254 11.15 -16.10 -20.13
C LEU A 254 11.61 -16.56 -18.75
N VAL A 255 10.68 -16.52 -17.79
CA VAL A 255 10.93 -16.88 -16.40
C VAL A 255 9.94 -17.92 -15.90
N TYR A 256 10.40 -18.76 -14.99
CA TYR A 256 9.60 -19.80 -14.35
C TYR A 256 9.76 -19.70 -12.84
N PRO A 257 8.69 -19.84 -12.05
CA PRO A 257 8.77 -19.87 -10.60
C PRO A 257 9.77 -20.93 -10.12
N ASP A 258 10.53 -20.59 -9.08
CA ASP A 258 11.41 -21.55 -8.43
C ASP A 258 10.62 -22.56 -7.59
N ARG A 259 11.26 -23.67 -7.17
CA ARG A 259 10.62 -24.72 -6.36
C ARG A 259 10.10 -24.25 -5.00
N SER A 260 10.64 -23.16 -4.47
CA SER A 260 10.20 -22.56 -3.21
C SER A 260 9.03 -21.60 -3.36
N SER A 261 8.64 -21.28 -4.60
CA SER A 261 7.55 -20.38 -4.91
C SER A 261 6.24 -20.79 -4.25
N ILE A 262 5.48 -19.80 -3.81
CA ILE A 262 4.12 -19.99 -3.30
C ILE A 262 3.20 -20.67 -4.32
N LEU A 263 3.49 -20.54 -5.62
CA LEU A 263 2.71 -21.15 -6.70
C LEU A 263 2.84 -22.68 -6.75
N HIS A 264 3.89 -23.25 -6.18
CA HIS A 264 3.97 -24.71 -6.00
C HIS A 264 3.17 -25.21 -4.79
N ARG A 265 2.54 -24.31 -4.02
CA ARG A 265 1.73 -24.63 -2.84
C ARG A 265 0.24 -24.41 -3.06
N ILE A 266 -0.21 -24.19 -4.30
CA ILE A 266 -1.62 -23.91 -4.63
C ILE A 266 -2.56 -24.96 -4.05
N GLU A 267 -2.24 -26.26 -4.13
CA GLU A 267 -3.10 -27.30 -3.56
C GLU A 267 -3.26 -27.16 -2.02
N THR A 268 -2.20 -26.74 -1.33
CA THR A 268 -2.25 -26.53 0.13
C THR A 268 -2.98 -25.23 0.45
N ILE A 269 -2.76 -24.18 -0.33
CA ILE A 269 -3.49 -22.90 -0.23
C ILE A 269 -4.99 -23.15 -0.43
N ASP A 270 -5.38 -23.84 -1.50
CA ASP A 270 -6.78 -24.12 -1.81
C ASP A 270 -7.43 -24.96 -0.72
N LYS A 271 -6.71 -25.92 -0.15
CA LYS A 271 -7.21 -26.71 0.98
C LYS A 271 -7.41 -25.86 2.24
N CYS A 272 -6.52 -24.91 2.53
CA CYS A 272 -6.56 -24.13 3.77
C CYS A 272 -7.47 -22.90 3.69
N PHE A 273 -7.55 -22.23 2.54
CA PHE A 273 -8.24 -20.95 2.36
C PHE A 273 -9.63 -21.08 1.72
N CYS A 274 -10.09 -22.30 1.41
CA CYS A 274 -11.43 -22.50 0.85
C CYS A 274 -12.59 -22.25 1.81
N HIS A 275 -12.34 -22.26 3.13
CA HIS A 275 -13.37 -22.15 4.16
C HIS A 275 -13.98 -20.75 4.29
N ASP A 276 -15.24 -20.68 4.71
CA ASP A 276 -16.03 -19.44 4.70
C ASP A 276 -15.69 -18.47 5.82
N THR A 277 -15.02 -18.95 6.87
CA THR A 277 -14.70 -18.17 8.07
C THR A 277 -13.20 -18.18 8.38
N ILE A 278 -12.71 -17.14 9.07
CA ILE A 278 -11.31 -17.05 9.48
C ILE A 278 -10.97 -18.14 10.49
N GLU A 279 -11.90 -18.47 11.37
CA GLU A 279 -11.78 -19.54 12.35
C GLU A 279 -11.49 -20.89 11.67
N GLU A 280 -12.28 -21.27 10.66
CA GLU A 280 -12.07 -22.51 9.91
C GLU A 280 -10.75 -22.51 9.12
N ILE A 281 -10.35 -21.36 8.55
CA ILE A 281 -9.06 -21.22 7.87
C ILE A 281 -7.91 -21.44 8.86
N ILE A 282 -7.99 -20.84 10.05
CA ILE A 282 -7.00 -21.02 11.13
C ILE A 282 -6.94 -22.48 11.55
N ASP A 283 -8.08 -23.13 11.79
CA ASP A 283 -8.14 -24.56 12.15
C ASP A 283 -7.52 -25.44 11.05
N SER A 284 -7.78 -25.14 9.78
CA SER A 284 -7.21 -25.86 8.64
C SER A 284 -5.68 -25.71 8.57
N LEU A 285 -5.17 -24.50 8.82
CA LEU A 285 -3.73 -24.22 8.90
C LEU A 285 -3.06 -24.90 10.09
N GLU A 286 -3.71 -24.94 11.25
CA GLU A 286 -3.22 -25.64 12.45
C GLU A 286 -3.12 -27.16 12.21
N ASN A 287 -4.14 -27.75 11.60
CA ASN A 287 -4.12 -29.15 11.19
C ASN A 287 -3.02 -29.44 10.15
N GLY A 288 -2.83 -28.55 9.17
CA GLY A 288 -1.74 -28.65 8.20
C GLY A 288 -0.35 -28.58 8.83
N ALA A 289 -0.16 -27.66 9.79
CA ALA A 289 1.08 -27.49 10.54
C ALA A 289 1.44 -28.68 11.44
N ALA A 290 0.42 -29.43 11.92
CA ALA A 290 0.57 -30.62 12.74
C ALA A 290 0.79 -31.91 11.93
N GLY A 291 0.06 -32.08 10.82
CA GLY A 291 0.06 -33.33 10.06
C GLY A 291 1.24 -33.54 9.12
N ALA A 292 1.83 -32.47 8.57
CA ALA A 292 2.86 -32.57 7.52
C ALA A 292 4.24 -31.97 7.90
N TYR A 293 4.42 -31.44 9.12
CA TYR A 293 5.57 -30.58 9.46
C TYR A 293 5.80 -29.47 8.41
N ASP A 294 4.73 -28.95 7.81
CA ASP A 294 4.87 -27.89 6.81
C ASP A 294 5.18 -26.55 7.49
N ASP A 295 6.45 -26.17 7.45
CA ASP A 295 6.93 -24.90 8.00
C ASP A 295 6.27 -23.68 7.34
N TRP A 296 5.72 -23.83 6.14
CA TRP A 296 4.94 -22.79 5.48
C TRP A 296 3.61 -22.51 6.19
N CYS A 297 2.82 -23.55 6.51
CA CYS A 297 1.56 -23.39 7.27
C CYS A 297 1.81 -22.73 8.64
N ARG A 298 2.92 -23.08 9.32
CA ARG A 298 3.33 -22.44 10.57
C ARG A 298 3.64 -20.96 10.40
N THR A 299 4.34 -20.62 9.32
CA THR A 299 4.71 -19.23 9.00
C THR A 299 3.49 -18.38 8.69
N VAL A 300 2.57 -18.91 7.87
CA VAL A 300 1.30 -18.28 7.50
C VAL A 300 0.41 -18.08 8.73
N LEU A 301 0.26 -19.11 9.55
CA LEU A 301 -0.53 -19.05 10.78
C LEU A 301 0.01 -17.98 11.74
N ARG A 302 1.34 -17.88 11.90
CA ARG A 302 1.95 -16.81 12.71
C ARG A 302 1.60 -15.43 12.16
N LYS A 303 1.70 -15.22 10.85
CA LYS A 303 1.37 -13.93 10.20
C LYS A 303 -0.10 -13.54 10.41
N MET A 304 -1.02 -14.51 10.34
CA MET A 304 -2.43 -14.27 10.62
C MET A 304 -2.64 -13.93 12.11
N LYS A 305 -1.97 -14.63 13.04
CA LYS A 305 -2.04 -14.33 14.48
C LYS A 305 -1.46 -12.96 14.86
N GLU A 306 -0.56 -12.41 14.04
CA GLU A 306 -0.01 -11.06 14.19
C GLU A 306 -0.91 -9.95 13.61
N ALA A 307 -1.92 -10.31 12.81
CA ALA A 307 -2.84 -9.36 12.18
C ALA A 307 -4.03 -9.01 13.09
N SER A 308 -4.72 -7.91 12.78
CA SER A 308 -5.96 -7.56 13.49
C SER A 308 -7.04 -8.61 13.20
N PRO A 309 -7.68 -9.19 14.23
CA PRO A 309 -8.77 -10.14 14.05
C PRO A 309 -9.94 -9.58 13.24
N LEU A 310 -10.30 -8.31 13.48
CA LEU A 310 -11.34 -7.62 12.72
C LEU A 310 -10.93 -7.42 11.26
N SER A 311 -9.69 -6.97 11.02
CA SER A 311 -9.14 -6.82 9.67
C SER A 311 -9.16 -8.12 8.88
N LEU A 312 -8.84 -9.27 9.51
CA LEU A 312 -8.91 -10.58 8.86
C LEU A 312 -10.33 -10.88 8.37
N LYS A 313 -11.34 -10.69 9.22
CA LYS A 313 -12.75 -10.99 8.84
C LYS A 313 -13.26 -10.07 7.74
N VAL A 314 -13.02 -8.76 7.84
CA VAL A 314 -13.45 -7.82 6.79
C VAL A 314 -12.69 -8.04 5.47
N THR A 315 -11.42 -8.43 5.54
CA THR A 315 -10.61 -8.76 4.35
C THR A 315 -11.15 -9.98 3.63
N LEU A 316 -11.40 -11.09 4.35
CA LEU A 316 -11.94 -12.32 3.74
C LEU A 316 -13.26 -12.05 3.02
N ARG A 317 -14.18 -11.32 3.67
CA ARG A 317 -15.45 -10.94 3.05
C ARG A 317 -15.25 -10.06 1.81
N SER A 318 -14.37 -9.06 1.89
CA SER A 318 -14.10 -8.14 0.77
C SER A 318 -13.55 -8.87 -0.47
N ILE A 319 -12.55 -9.75 -0.31
CA ILE A 319 -12.00 -10.53 -1.43
C ILE A 319 -13.09 -11.43 -2.04
N ARG A 320 -13.88 -12.13 -1.21
CA ARG A 320 -14.91 -13.06 -1.69
C ARG A 320 -16.04 -12.36 -2.44
N GLU A 321 -16.52 -11.23 -1.94
CA GLU A 321 -17.52 -10.43 -2.64
C GLU A 321 -16.94 -9.79 -3.93
N GLY A 322 -15.65 -9.41 -3.93
CA GLY A 322 -14.95 -8.84 -5.08
C GLY A 322 -14.87 -9.78 -6.29
N ARG A 323 -14.95 -11.10 -6.06
CA ARG A 323 -14.96 -12.13 -7.12
C ARG A 323 -16.12 -11.97 -8.10
N PHE A 324 -17.23 -11.39 -7.65
CA PHE A 324 -18.48 -11.25 -8.42
C PHE A 324 -18.83 -9.80 -8.76
N GLN A 325 -17.93 -8.86 -8.49
CA GLN A 325 -18.16 -7.43 -8.66
C GLN A 325 -17.23 -6.82 -9.71
N SER A 326 -17.69 -5.74 -10.35
CA SER A 326 -16.87 -4.91 -11.20
C SER A 326 -15.89 -4.05 -10.38
N LEU A 327 -14.91 -3.42 -11.04
CA LEU A 327 -13.91 -2.59 -10.38
C LEU A 327 -14.54 -1.41 -9.62
N ASP A 328 -15.52 -0.71 -10.22
CA ASP A 328 -16.23 0.40 -9.58
C ASP A 328 -17.01 -0.04 -8.32
N GLN A 329 -17.64 -1.21 -8.37
CA GLN A 329 -18.34 -1.78 -7.22
C GLN A 329 -17.37 -2.15 -6.09
N CYS A 330 -16.23 -2.75 -6.44
CA CYS A 330 -15.17 -3.05 -5.47
C CYS A 330 -14.62 -1.78 -4.82
N LEU A 331 -14.31 -0.75 -5.62
CA LEU A 331 -13.81 0.53 -5.11
C LEU A 331 -14.84 1.24 -4.24
N ALA A 332 -16.11 1.26 -4.63
CA ALA A 332 -17.17 1.86 -3.82
C ALA A 332 -17.31 1.15 -2.46
N ARG A 333 -17.28 -0.20 -2.43
CA ARG A 333 -17.29 -0.96 -1.17
C ARG A 333 -16.05 -0.66 -0.33
N GLU A 334 -14.87 -0.78 -0.91
CA GLU A 334 -13.61 -0.54 -0.20
C GLU A 334 -13.53 0.90 0.34
N TYR A 335 -14.21 1.86 -0.29
CA TYR A 335 -14.23 3.24 0.18
C TYR A 335 -14.98 3.32 1.51
N ARG A 336 -16.16 2.68 1.59
CA ARG A 336 -16.92 2.55 2.84
C ARG A 336 -16.08 1.88 3.92
N MET A 337 -15.43 0.76 3.57
CA MET A 337 -14.58 0.02 4.50
C MET A 337 -13.42 0.87 5.01
N SER A 338 -12.78 1.65 4.15
CA SER A 338 -11.67 2.54 4.52
C SER A 338 -12.12 3.66 5.43
N LEU A 339 -13.28 4.27 5.16
CA LEU A 339 -13.86 5.29 6.03
C LEU A 339 -14.26 4.70 7.40
N ALA A 340 -14.85 3.51 7.41
CA ALA A 340 -15.18 2.79 8.64
C ALA A 340 -13.92 2.50 9.47
N ALA A 341 -12.84 2.03 8.84
CA ALA A 341 -11.57 1.73 9.48
C ALA A 341 -10.91 2.96 10.16
N ILE A 342 -11.03 4.14 9.57
CA ILE A 342 -10.48 5.38 10.15
C ILE A 342 -11.44 6.11 11.09
N SER A 343 -12.72 5.73 11.13
CA SER A 343 -13.76 6.39 11.93
C SER A 343 -13.60 6.22 13.45
N LYS A 344 -12.88 5.16 13.87
CA LYS A 344 -12.73 4.73 15.27
C LYS A 344 -14.05 4.37 15.97
N GLN A 345 -15.16 4.17 15.23
CA GLN A 345 -16.46 3.83 15.83
C GLN A 345 -16.52 2.36 16.28
N VAL A 346 -15.97 1.45 15.48
CA VAL A 346 -15.95 0.00 15.78
C VAL A 346 -14.65 -0.41 16.47
N SER A 347 -13.52 0.05 15.95
CA SER A 347 -12.20 -0.30 16.45
C SER A 347 -11.19 0.81 16.14
N ASN A 348 -10.12 0.88 16.93
CA ASN A 348 -8.97 1.76 16.71
C ASN A 348 -7.77 1.03 16.09
N ASP A 349 -7.97 -0.19 15.57
CA ASP A 349 -6.93 -1.08 15.08
C ASP A 349 -6.04 -0.43 14.01
N PHE A 350 -6.58 0.37 13.08
CA PHE A 350 -5.75 1.07 12.10
C PHE A 350 -4.71 1.98 12.76
N SER A 351 -5.14 2.80 13.73
CA SER A 351 -4.21 3.70 14.42
C SER A 351 -3.21 2.92 15.29
N GLU A 352 -3.65 1.84 15.94
CA GLU A 352 -2.79 1.00 16.76
C GLU A 352 -1.76 0.21 15.93
N GLY A 353 -2.16 -0.35 14.80
CA GLY A 353 -1.28 -1.07 13.90
C GLY A 353 -0.23 -0.17 13.27
N VAL A 354 -0.62 1.04 12.84
CA VAL A 354 0.33 2.05 12.35
C VAL A 354 1.29 2.49 13.46
N ARG A 355 0.78 2.73 14.68
CA ARG A 355 1.63 3.04 15.84
C ARG A 355 2.66 1.94 16.06
N ALA A 356 2.22 0.70 16.22
CA ALA A 356 3.07 -0.43 16.57
C ALA A 356 4.12 -0.76 15.50
N ARG A 357 3.78 -0.66 14.21
CA ARG A 357 4.67 -1.09 13.10
C ARG A 357 5.49 0.02 12.47
N LEU A 358 4.98 1.25 12.42
CA LEU A 358 5.58 2.34 11.63
C LEU A 358 6.08 3.50 12.48
N VAL A 359 5.37 3.85 13.56
CA VAL A 359 5.71 5.00 14.43
C VAL A 359 6.65 4.57 15.55
N ASP A 360 6.16 3.77 16.50
CA ASP A 360 6.91 3.32 17.68
C ASP A 360 7.80 2.12 17.35
N LYS A 361 7.38 1.30 16.37
CA LYS A 361 8.11 0.11 15.90
C LYS A 361 8.39 -0.90 17.01
N ASP A 362 7.44 -1.07 17.92
CA ASP A 362 7.48 -2.11 18.96
C ASP A 362 7.01 -3.49 18.44
N PHE A 363 6.34 -3.52 17.28
CA PHE A 363 5.76 -4.71 16.67
C PHE A 363 4.80 -5.48 17.59
N ALA A 364 4.18 -4.78 18.55
CA ALA A 364 3.29 -5.33 19.55
C ALA A 364 1.94 -4.58 19.58
N PRO A 365 1.16 -4.62 18.48
CA PRO A 365 -0.14 -3.97 18.43
C PRO A 365 -1.12 -4.60 19.42
N LYS A 366 -1.91 -3.75 20.07
CA LYS A 366 -2.98 -4.14 21.00
C LYS A 366 -4.33 -4.07 20.30
N TRP A 367 -4.64 -5.11 19.54
CA TRP A 367 -5.89 -5.20 18.79
C TRP A 367 -7.12 -5.18 19.69
N ASP A 368 -8.18 -4.53 19.20
CA ASP A 368 -9.49 -4.47 19.84
C ASP A 368 -10.59 -4.77 18.79
N PRO A 369 -11.17 -5.97 18.79
CA PRO A 369 -10.98 -7.05 19.76
C PRO A 369 -9.66 -7.84 19.56
N PRO A 370 -9.10 -8.44 20.63
CA PRO A 370 -7.81 -9.12 20.59
C PRO A 370 -7.83 -10.52 19.97
N ARG A 371 -9.02 -11.10 19.75
CA ARG A 371 -9.19 -12.47 19.24
C ARG A 371 -10.28 -12.56 18.18
N VAL A 372 -10.15 -13.56 17.29
CA VAL A 372 -11.07 -13.76 16.16
C VAL A 372 -12.48 -14.11 16.65
N GLU A 373 -12.59 -14.90 17.71
CA GLU A 373 -13.88 -15.34 18.27
C GLU A 373 -14.66 -14.19 18.93
N GLU A 374 -13.95 -13.12 19.31
CA GLU A 374 -14.52 -11.92 19.94
C GLU A 374 -15.02 -10.90 18.90
N VAL A 375 -14.65 -11.06 17.62
CA VAL A 375 -15.18 -10.22 16.54
C VAL A 375 -16.63 -10.63 16.22
N SER A 376 -17.57 -9.77 16.59
CA SER A 376 -18.99 -9.98 16.34
C SER A 376 -19.38 -9.70 14.88
N LYS A 377 -20.53 -10.22 14.45
CA LYS A 377 -21.02 -10.06 13.07
C LYS A 377 -21.36 -8.61 12.73
N ASP A 378 -21.90 -7.87 13.69
CA ASP A 378 -22.23 -6.45 13.58
C ASP A 378 -20.98 -5.56 13.43
N MET A 379 -19.86 -5.91 14.08
CA MET A 379 -18.57 -5.22 13.84
C MET A 379 -18.14 -5.36 12.38
N VAL A 380 -18.26 -6.56 11.81
CA VAL A 380 -17.93 -6.80 10.40
C VAL A 380 -18.93 -6.10 9.49
N GLU A 381 -20.23 -6.23 9.74
CA GLU A 381 -21.29 -5.65 8.91
C GLU A 381 -21.16 -4.14 8.79
N TYR A 382 -20.78 -3.45 9.87
CA TYR A 382 -20.58 -2.00 9.89
C TYR A 382 -19.66 -1.51 8.76
N TYR A 383 -18.59 -2.25 8.43
CA TYR A 383 -17.66 -1.89 7.35
C TYR A 383 -18.28 -1.93 5.95
N PHE A 384 -19.40 -2.64 5.78
CA PHE A 384 -20.08 -2.84 4.51
C PHE A 384 -21.41 -2.05 4.44
N THR A 385 -21.83 -1.44 5.56
CA THR A 385 -23.02 -0.60 5.58
C THR A 385 -22.85 0.66 4.71
N PRO A 386 -23.93 1.12 4.04
CA PRO A 386 -23.91 2.39 3.32
C PRO A 386 -23.50 3.55 4.23
N LEU A 387 -22.84 4.55 3.65
CA LEU A 387 -22.49 5.76 4.38
C LEU A 387 -23.76 6.54 4.74
N GLY A 388 -23.74 7.22 5.90
CA GLY A 388 -24.89 7.98 6.40
C GLY A 388 -25.22 9.20 5.53
N GLU A 389 -26.39 9.82 5.72
CA GLU A 389 -26.88 10.92 4.86
C GLU A 389 -25.94 12.13 4.72
N LEU A 390 -25.04 12.32 5.69
CA LEU A 390 -24.06 13.42 5.70
C LEU A 390 -22.74 13.07 5.01
N GLU A 391 -22.52 11.80 4.70
CA GLU A 391 -21.29 11.29 4.10
C GLU A 391 -21.60 10.73 2.71
N PRO A 392 -21.15 11.39 1.62
CA PRO A 392 -21.49 10.94 0.28
C PRO A 392 -20.78 9.63 -0.06
N GLU A 393 -21.53 8.74 -0.73
CA GLU A 393 -20.98 7.57 -1.40
C GLU A 393 -19.93 7.96 -2.45
N LEU A 394 -19.03 7.02 -2.77
CA LEU A 394 -18.01 7.25 -3.80
C LEU A 394 -18.69 7.39 -5.18
N LEU A 395 -18.75 8.62 -5.68
CA LEU A 395 -19.29 8.90 -7.00
C LEU A 395 -18.22 8.67 -8.08
N LEU A 396 -18.41 7.62 -8.87
CA LEU A 396 -17.58 7.25 -10.01
C LEU A 396 -18.35 7.46 -11.33
N PRO A 397 -17.71 7.94 -12.41
CA PRO A 397 -18.37 8.19 -13.70
C PRO A 397 -18.60 6.90 -14.51
N THR A 398 -19.36 5.94 -13.95
CA THR A 398 -19.59 4.60 -14.53
C THR A 398 -20.39 4.59 -15.83
N ALA A 399 -21.23 5.60 -16.06
CA ALA A 399 -21.96 5.75 -17.31
C ALA A 399 -21.07 6.14 -18.51
N LEU A 400 -19.83 6.57 -18.25
CA LEU A 400 -18.95 7.14 -19.26
C LEU A 400 -17.79 6.21 -19.65
N ARG A 401 -17.46 5.20 -18.83
CA ARG A 401 -16.24 4.38 -19.00
C ARG A 401 -16.41 2.96 -18.47
N GLU A 402 -15.89 1.98 -19.20
CA GLU A 402 -15.79 0.59 -18.76
C GLU A 402 -14.34 0.24 -18.39
N PRO A 403 -14.10 -0.54 -17.32
CA PRO A 403 -12.74 -0.91 -16.92
C PRO A 403 -12.12 -1.88 -17.93
N TYR A 404 -10.81 -1.75 -18.12
CA TYR A 404 -10.03 -2.77 -18.82
C TYR A 404 -10.01 -4.04 -17.95
N ILE A 405 -10.42 -5.18 -18.51
CA ILE A 405 -10.52 -6.47 -17.80
C ILE A 405 -9.34 -7.37 -18.19
#